data_AF-A0A432ZUJ2-F1
#
_entry.id   AF-A0A432ZUJ2-F1
#
_cell.length_a   1.000
_cell.length_b   1.000
_cell.length_c   1.000
_cell.angle_alpha   90.00
_cell.angle_beta   90.00
_cell.angle_gamma   90.00
#
_symmetry.space_group_name_H-M   'P 1'
#
loop_
_entity.id
_entity.type
_entity.pdbx_description
1 polymer ?
#
loop_
_entity_poly.entity_id
_entity_poly.type
_entity_poly.pdbx_seq_one_letter_code
_entity_poly.pdbx_strand_id
1 'polypeptide(L)'
;MANELQQYIKGAIIKYELKVNDKYLKENILALEELKMKNGQSYMSLVSNADNAKITALGIIKLSNKGLIFSKDFNIIPFKNKLTTIIDSKVYCKRIEEAGYSPRKSIIFKGEKFEWDSLNSCPKIHEINFNANTSDYNEIIGAYAFAKDKNGNYQGILLRKADIDRLKNSSPSGNSEYSPWNKWPKEMVEAKLYRKLALEMGIDISDIDLDEKEIK
;
A
#
# COMPACT_ATOMS: atom_id res chain seq x y z
N MET A 1 4.81 -29.61 11.04
CA MET A 1 4.80 -28.21 11.51
C MET A 1 4.08 -27.20 10.58
N ALA A 2 3.32 -27.65 9.57
CA ALA A 2 2.41 -26.82 8.76
C ALA A 2 1.03 -26.59 9.41
N ASN A 3 0.80 -27.11 10.62
CA ASN A 3 -0.54 -27.34 11.16
C ASN A 3 -1.10 -26.17 11.98
N GLU A 4 -0.29 -25.43 12.73
CA GLU A 4 -0.80 -24.44 13.71
C GLU A 4 -1.43 -23.19 13.08
N LEU A 5 -0.82 -22.61 12.05
CA LEU A 5 -1.36 -21.41 11.39
C LEU A 5 -2.62 -21.73 10.58
N GLN A 6 -2.63 -22.87 9.88
CA GLN A 6 -3.82 -23.35 9.19
C GLN A 6 -4.96 -23.66 10.16
N GLN A 7 -4.66 -24.28 11.31
CA GLN A 7 -5.63 -24.50 12.38
C GLN A 7 -6.14 -23.19 12.97
N TYR A 8 -5.28 -22.19 13.15
CA TYR A 8 -5.68 -20.88 13.63
C TYR A 8 -6.58 -20.15 12.63
N ILE A 9 -6.23 -20.14 11.34
CA ILE A 9 -7.05 -19.55 10.27
C ILE A 9 -8.42 -20.25 10.22
N LYS A 10 -8.45 -21.59 10.23
CA LYS A 10 -9.70 -22.36 10.30
C LYS A 10 -10.51 -22.03 11.55
N GLY A 11 -9.86 -21.95 12.71
CA GLY A 11 -10.48 -21.58 13.98
C GLY A 11 -11.07 -20.16 13.95
N ALA A 12 -10.37 -19.20 13.33
CA ALA A 12 -10.84 -17.82 13.16
C ALA A 12 -12.04 -17.73 12.22
N ILE A 13 -12.02 -18.47 11.10
CA ILE A 13 -13.15 -18.53 10.15
C ILE A 13 -14.42 -18.99 10.87
N ILE A 14 -14.32 -20.08 11.65
CA ILE A 14 -15.44 -20.63 12.42
C ILE A 14 -15.87 -19.65 13.53
N LYS A 15 -14.92 -19.17 14.34
CA LYS A 15 -15.21 -18.31 15.50
C LYS A 15 -15.88 -16.98 15.12
N TYR A 16 -15.50 -16.40 13.99
CA TYR A 16 -15.98 -15.09 13.56
C TYR A 16 -16.96 -15.16 12.38
N GLU A 17 -17.45 -16.36 12.04
CA GLU A 17 -18.42 -16.59 10.96
C GLU A 17 -18.04 -15.92 9.63
N LEU A 18 -16.74 -15.93 9.31
CA LEU A 18 -16.23 -15.21 8.15
C LEU A 18 -16.60 -15.97 6.88
N LYS A 19 -17.19 -15.27 5.90
CA LYS A 19 -17.26 -15.77 4.52
C LYS A 19 -15.85 -15.83 3.94
N VAL A 20 -15.56 -16.85 3.13
CA VAL A 20 -14.21 -17.09 2.62
C VAL A 20 -14.24 -17.35 1.12
N ASN A 21 -13.33 -16.73 0.39
CA ASN A 21 -12.99 -17.12 -0.97
C ASN A 21 -11.88 -18.16 -0.94
N ASP A 22 -12.27 -19.44 -1.02
CA ASP A 22 -11.38 -20.60 -0.83
C ASP A 22 -10.17 -20.60 -1.77
N LYS A 23 -10.33 -20.11 -3.00
CA LYS A 23 -9.25 -20.04 -3.99
C LYS A 23 -8.12 -19.14 -3.48
N TYR A 24 -8.43 -17.88 -3.19
CA TYR A 24 -7.43 -16.89 -2.77
C TYR A 24 -6.95 -17.12 -1.34
N LEU A 25 -7.78 -17.73 -0.47
CA LEU A 25 -7.32 -18.13 0.85
C LEU A 25 -6.24 -19.20 0.74
N LYS A 26 -6.44 -20.23 -0.09
CA LYS A 26 -5.46 -21.29 -0.30
C LYS A 26 -4.15 -20.75 -0.87
N GLU A 27 -4.22 -19.87 -1.88
CA GLU A 27 -3.04 -19.21 -2.45
C GLU A 27 -2.26 -18.39 -1.41
N ASN A 28 -2.97 -17.64 -0.55
CA ASN A 28 -2.33 -16.81 0.48
C ASN A 28 -1.71 -17.65 1.61
N ILE A 29 -2.34 -18.76 1.99
CA ILE A 29 -1.76 -19.72 2.95
C ILE A 29 -0.46 -20.31 2.38
N LEU A 30 -0.45 -20.73 1.11
CA LEU A 30 0.76 -21.27 0.48
C LEU A 30 1.88 -20.24 0.43
N ALA A 31 1.58 -18.99 0.05
CA ALA A 31 2.57 -17.92 -0.02
C ALA A 31 3.20 -17.61 1.36
N LEU A 32 2.42 -17.68 2.44
CA LEU A 32 2.95 -17.58 3.81
C LEU A 32 3.88 -18.74 4.17
N GLU A 33 3.51 -19.97 3.80
CA GLU A 33 4.32 -21.16 4.07
C GLU A 33 5.67 -21.08 3.35
N GLU A 34 5.68 -20.60 2.10
CA GLU A 34 6.92 -20.34 1.35
C GLU A 34 7.79 -19.27 2.01
N LEU A 35 7.21 -18.18 2.53
CA LEU A 35 7.96 -17.17 3.28
C LEU A 35 8.55 -17.73 4.57
N LYS A 36 7.80 -18.58 5.29
CA LYS A 36 8.31 -19.28 6.47
C LYS A 36 9.55 -20.11 6.12
N MET A 37 9.50 -20.85 5.01
CA MET A 37 10.63 -21.66 4.56
C MET A 37 11.86 -20.79 4.20
N LYS A 38 11.66 -19.58 3.66
CA LYS A 38 12.75 -18.65 3.30
C LYS A 38 13.36 -17.93 4.50
N ASN A 39 12.56 -17.56 5.51
CA ASN A 39 12.98 -16.67 6.60
C ASN A 39 13.23 -17.38 7.96
N GLY A 40 12.97 -18.69 8.06
CA GLY A 40 13.25 -19.48 9.25
C GLY A 40 12.41 -19.13 10.49
N GLN A 41 12.87 -19.52 11.68
CA GLN A 41 12.13 -19.41 12.95
C GLN A 41 11.81 -17.96 13.39
N SER A 42 12.57 -16.97 12.91
CA SER A 42 12.41 -15.55 13.29
C SER A 42 11.09 -14.93 12.81
N TYR A 43 10.58 -15.34 11.64
CA TYR A 43 9.27 -14.90 11.16
C TYR A 43 8.13 -15.55 11.97
N MET A 44 8.29 -16.82 12.34
CA MET A 44 7.28 -17.54 13.12
C MET A 44 7.13 -16.99 14.55
N SER A 45 8.21 -16.56 15.20
CA SER A 45 8.13 -15.96 16.55
C SER A 45 7.39 -14.62 16.57
N LEU A 46 7.40 -13.88 15.46
CA LEU A 46 6.64 -12.63 15.28
C LEU A 46 5.14 -12.90 15.05
N VAL A 47 4.81 -13.96 14.30
CA VAL A 47 3.43 -14.31 13.93
C VAL A 47 2.73 -15.16 15.01
N SER A 48 3.48 -15.87 15.86
CA SER A 48 2.93 -16.79 16.87
C SER A 48 2.48 -16.13 18.19
N ASN A 49 2.75 -14.84 18.40
CA ASN A 49 2.08 -14.09 19.47
C ASN A 49 0.57 -14.05 19.17
N ALA A 50 -0.29 -14.40 20.14
CA ALA A 50 -1.74 -14.54 19.95
C ALA A 50 -2.40 -13.33 19.29
N ASP A 51 -1.95 -12.12 19.62
CA ASP A 51 -2.45 -10.87 19.01
C ASP A 51 -1.99 -10.73 17.54
N ASN A 52 -0.76 -11.10 17.24
CA ASN A 52 -0.21 -11.05 15.88
C ASN A 52 -0.80 -12.13 14.99
N ALA A 53 -1.04 -13.34 15.52
CA ALA A 53 -1.74 -14.41 14.83
C ALA A 53 -3.15 -13.99 14.40
N LYS A 54 -3.87 -13.27 15.29
CA LYS A 54 -5.20 -12.70 15.01
C LYS A 54 -5.14 -11.72 13.85
N ILE A 55 -4.21 -10.75 13.91
CA ILE A 55 -4.05 -9.72 12.88
C ILE A 55 -3.69 -10.34 11.52
N THR A 56 -2.74 -11.29 11.51
CA THR A 56 -2.34 -11.99 10.28
C THR A 56 -3.49 -12.79 9.69
N ALA A 57 -4.24 -13.54 10.50
CA ALA A 57 -5.35 -14.34 10.00
C ALA A 57 -6.49 -13.46 9.46
N LEU A 58 -6.89 -12.41 10.18
CA LEU A 58 -7.93 -11.49 9.73
C LEU A 58 -7.52 -10.74 8.47
N GLY A 59 -6.28 -10.24 8.41
CA GLY A 59 -5.75 -9.57 7.22
C GLY A 59 -5.76 -10.48 6.00
N ILE A 60 -5.33 -11.73 6.16
CA ILE A 60 -5.33 -12.70 5.06
C ILE A 60 -6.73 -13.07 4.62
N ILE A 61 -7.64 -13.40 5.53
CA ILE A 61 -9.02 -13.77 5.17
C ILE A 61 -9.70 -12.59 4.47
N LYS A 62 -9.61 -11.38 5.03
CA LYS A 62 -10.26 -10.19 4.47
C LYS A 62 -9.72 -9.88 3.07
N LEU A 63 -8.41 -9.90 2.86
CA LEU A 63 -7.81 -9.57 1.56
C LEU A 63 -7.95 -10.72 0.53
N SER A 64 -7.95 -11.99 0.97
CA SER A 64 -8.34 -13.13 0.13
C SER A 64 -9.75 -12.98 -0.42
N ASN A 65 -10.71 -12.53 0.40
CA ASN A 65 -12.08 -12.27 -0.05
C ASN A 65 -12.18 -11.17 -1.10
N LYS A 66 -11.17 -10.30 -1.19
CA LYS A 66 -11.07 -9.24 -2.20
C LYS A 66 -10.25 -9.66 -3.42
N GLY A 67 -9.84 -10.93 -3.48
CA GLY A 67 -9.05 -11.47 -4.58
C GLY A 67 -7.59 -11.02 -4.60
N LEU A 68 -7.08 -10.53 -3.47
CA LEU A 68 -5.70 -10.06 -3.35
C LEU A 68 -4.79 -11.19 -2.88
N ILE A 69 -3.59 -11.24 -3.47
CA ILE A 69 -2.60 -12.29 -3.22
C ILE A 69 -1.48 -11.76 -2.32
N PHE A 70 -1.15 -12.47 -1.25
CA PHE A 70 -0.07 -12.14 -0.34
C PHE A 70 1.30 -12.20 -1.05
N SER A 71 2.22 -11.31 -0.68
CA SER A 71 3.52 -11.07 -1.35
C SER A 71 3.42 -10.57 -2.80
N LYS A 72 2.21 -10.50 -3.38
CA LYS A 72 1.96 -9.91 -4.70
C LYS A 72 1.24 -8.58 -4.56
N ASP A 73 0.06 -8.57 -3.98
CA ASP A 73 -0.84 -7.42 -3.90
C ASP A 73 -0.80 -6.74 -2.52
N PHE A 74 -0.37 -7.48 -1.50
CA PHE A 74 -0.17 -6.94 -0.15
C PHE A 74 0.93 -7.71 0.58
N ASN A 75 1.50 -7.08 1.59
CA ASN A 75 2.49 -7.65 2.49
C ASN A 75 2.05 -7.46 3.94
N ILE A 76 2.54 -8.31 4.84
CA ILE A 76 2.35 -8.18 6.28
C ILE A 76 3.73 -7.98 6.87
N ILE A 77 3.94 -6.80 7.45
CA ILE A 77 5.24 -6.41 7.99
C ILE A 77 5.13 -6.18 9.50
N PRO A 78 6.20 -6.44 10.25
CA PRO A 78 6.27 -6.03 11.64
C PRO A 78 6.37 -4.50 11.72
N PHE A 79 5.53 -3.92 12.57
CA PHE A 79 5.60 -2.53 12.96
C PHE A 79 5.49 -2.40 14.48
N LYS A 80 6.59 -1.95 15.12
CA LYS A 80 6.75 -1.99 16.58
C LYS A 80 6.49 -3.42 17.06
N ASN A 81 5.57 -3.60 18.01
CA ASN A 81 5.20 -4.91 18.56
C ASN A 81 3.97 -5.53 17.90
N LYS A 82 3.53 -5.01 16.74
CA LYS A 82 2.34 -5.49 16.03
C LYS A 82 2.66 -5.82 14.58
N LEU A 83 1.89 -6.72 13.98
CA LEU A 83 1.90 -6.90 12.54
C LEU A 83 0.95 -5.88 11.87
N THR A 84 1.37 -5.33 10.73
CA THR A 84 0.57 -4.41 9.93
C THR A 84 0.55 -4.89 8.49
N THR A 85 -0.65 -4.87 7.90
CA THR A 85 -0.81 -5.16 6.48
C THR A 85 -0.59 -3.91 5.66
N ILE A 86 0.18 -4.03 4.58
CA ILE A 86 0.44 -2.97 3.62
C ILE A 86 0.00 -3.46 2.25
N ILE A 87 -0.89 -2.70 1.61
CA ILE A 87 -1.36 -2.97 0.26
C ILE A 87 -0.44 -2.28 -0.73
N ASP A 88 -0.10 -2.97 -1.80
CA ASP A 88 0.72 -2.44 -2.89
C ASP A 88 -0.05 -1.34 -3.64
N SER A 89 0.65 -0.26 -3.99
CA SER A 89 0.11 0.85 -4.77
C SER A 89 -0.56 0.42 -6.08
N LYS A 90 -0.10 -0.68 -6.69
CA LYS A 90 -0.70 -1.20 -7.93
C LYS A 90 -2.14 -1.69 -7.76
N VAL A 91 -2.54 -2.11 -6.55
CA VAL A 91 -3.92 -2.51 -6.29
C VAL A 91 -4.85 -1.31 -6.42
N TYR A 92 -4.45 -0.15 -5.87
CA TYR A 92 -5.20 1.09 -6.03
C TYR A 92 -5.21 1.58 -7.49
N CYS A 93 -4.09 1.44 -8.21
CA CYS A 93 -4.01 1.73 -9.65
C CYS A 93 -5.07 0.94 -10.41
N LYS A 94 -5.13 -0.38 -10.17
CA LYS A 94 -6.08 -1.28 -10.82
C LYS A 94 -7.53 -0.89 -10.50
N ARG A 95 -7.84 -0.47 -9.27
CA ARG A 95 -9.18 0.00 -8.90
C ARG A 95 -9.57 1.28 -9.64
N ILE A 96 -8.62 2.20 -9.84
CA ILE A 96 -8.83 3.40 -10.65
C ILE A 96 -9.10 3.03 -12.12
N GLU A 97 -8.37 2.05 -12.66
CA GLU A 97 -8.57 1.53 -14.02
C GLU A 97 -9.92 0.82 -14.19
N GLU A 98 -10.30 -0.03 -13.23
CA GLU A 98 -11.60 -0.72 -13.19
C GLU A 98 -12.77 0.25 -13.09
N ALA A 99 -12.58 1.40 -12.43
CA ALA A 99 -13.54 2.50 -12.39
C ALA A 99 -13.62 3.30 -13.73
N GLY A 100 -12.83 2.91 -14.73
CA GLY A 100 -12.88 3.48 -16.08
C GLY A 100 -11.96 4.68 -16.31
N TYR A 101 -10.96 4.89 -15.44
CA TYR A 101 -10.00 5.98 -15.56
C TYR A 101 -8.62 5.49 -15.97
N SER A 102 -7.80 6.36 -16.55
CA SER A 102 -6.39 6.09 -16.87
C SER A 102 -5.47 6.85 -15.91
N PRO A 103 -4.97 6.22 -14.82
CA PRO A 103 -4.14 6.87 -13.82
C PRO A 103 -2.70 7.08 -14.28
N ARG A 104 -2.09 8.18 -13.83
CA ARG A 104 -0.67 8.50 -13.96
C ARG A 104 -0.17 9.15 -12.68
N LYS A 105 1.11 8.98 -12.38
CA LYS A 105 1.76 9.62 -11.23
C LYS A 105 3.18 10.06 -11.58
N SER A 106 3.70 11.06 -10.90
CA SER A 106 5.11 11.43 -10.97
C SER A 106 5.57 12.14 -9.70
N ILE A 107 6.88 12.15 -9.51
CA ILE A 107 7.59 12.92 -8.48
C ILE A 107 8.17 14.15 -9.15
N ILE A 108 8.19 15.27 -8.42
CA ILE A 108 8.79 16.53 -8.85
C ILE A 108 10.06 16.73 -8.03
N PHE A 109 11.19 16.86 -8.72
CA PHE A 109 12.50 17.08 -8.14
C PHE A 109 12.94 18.54 -8.23
N LYS A 110 13.91 18.95 -7.40
CA LYS A 110 14.52 20.27 -7.50
C LYS A 110 15.10 20.52 -8.89
N GLY A 111 14.94 21.74 -9.37
CA GLY A 111 15.43 22.16 -10.69
C GLY A 111 14.55 21.71 -11.86
N GLU A 112 13.48 20.94 -11.63
CA GLU A 112 12.47 20.65 -12.65
C GLU A 112 11.50 21.80 -12.80
N LYS A 113 10.97 21.99 -14.01
CA LYS A 113 9.94 22.99 -14.28
C LYS A 113 8.57 22.33 -14.19
N PHE A 114 7.75 22.82 -13.28
CA PHE A 114 6.44 22.25 -12.99
C PHE A 114 5.38 23.34 -12.85
N GLU A 115 4.21 23.11 -13.45
CA GLU A 115 3.02 23.95 -13.30
C GLU A 115 1.78 23.04 -13.15
N TRP A 116 0.95 23.33 -12.16
CA TRP A 116 -0.29 22.59 -11.89
C TRP A 116 -1.52 23.38 -12.36
N ASP A 117 -2.36 22.74 -13.15
CA ASP A 117 -3.67 23.27 -13.48
C ASP A 117 -4.65 22.91 -12.35
N SER A 118 -4.97 23.90 -11.51
CA SER A 118 -5.87 23.68 -10.38
C SER A 118 -7.34 23.55 -10.80
N LEU A 119 -7.72 24.06 -11.98
CA LEU A 119 -9.09 23.96 -12.49
C LEU A 119 -9.35 22.55 -13.03
N ASN A 120 -8.38 22.01 -13.77
CA ASN A 120 -8.48 20.67 -14.35
C ASN A 120 -7.87 19.57 -13.46
N SER A 121 -7.27 19.92 -12.32
CA SER A 121 -6.64 18.97 -11.40
C SER A 121 -5.61 18.05 -12.09
N CYS A 122 -4.75 18.62 -12.92
CA CYS A 122 -3.73 17.89 -13.67
C CYS A 122 -2.45 18.72 -13.89
N PRO A 123 -1.30 18.09 -14.23
CA PRO A 123 -0.10 18.85 -14.55
C PRO A 123 -0.27 19.58 -15.88
N LYS A 124 -0.06 20.90 -15.87
CA LYS A 124 -0.01 21.72 -17.09
C LYS A 124 1.36 21.64 -17.76
N ILE A 125 2.42 21.64 -16.96
CA ILE A 125 3.81 21.49 -17.39
C ILE A 125 4.52 20.57 -16.40
N HIS A 126 5.30 19.62 -16.92
CA HIS A 126 6.32 18.91 -16.15
C HIS A 126 7.50 18.59 -17.06
N GLU A 127 8.54 19.43 -17.02
CA GLU A 127 9.79 19.22 -17.75
C GLU A 127 10.81 18.60 -16.79
N ILE A 128 11.19 17.36 -17.06
CA ILE A 128 12.05 16.57 -16.18
C ILE A 128 13.52 16.96 -16.31
N ASN A 129 14.25 16.84 -15.21
CA ASN A 129 15.70 16.94 -15.21
C ASN A 129 16.29 15.54 -15.15
N PHE A 130 16.81 15.04 -16.28
CA PHE A 130 17.41 13.70 -16.37
C PHE A 130 18.58 13.48 -15.40
N ASN A 131 19.24 14.55 -14.95
CA ASN A 131 20.36 14.50 -14.02
C ASN A 131 19.92 14.66 -12.55
N ALA A 132 18.62 14.76 -12.26
CA ALA A 132 18.13 14.86 -10.89
C ALA A 132 18.53 13.62 -10.09
N ASN A 133 18.99 13.83 -8.86
CA ASN A 133 19.30 12.73 -7.95
C ASN A 133 17.99 12.14 -7.38
N THR A 134 17.42 11.19 -8.11
CA THR A 134 16.14 10.54 -7.74
C THR A 134 16.20 9.66 -6.49
N SER A 135 17.41 9.42 -5.96
CA SER A 135 17.63 8.60 -4.76
C SER A 135 17.70 9.45 -3.47
N ASP A 136 17.72 10.77 -3.56
CA ASP A 136 17.77 11.66 -2.39
C ASP A 136 16.37 12.22 -2.06
N TYR A 137 15.91 11.95 -0.84
CA TYR A 137 14.65 12.47 -0.32
C TYR A 137 14.58 14.01 -0.34
N ASN A 138 15.71 14.68 -0.12
CA ASN A 138 15.77 16.13 -0.06
C ASN A 138 15.60 16.78 -1.44
N GLU A 139 15.83 16.02 -2.52
CA GLU A 139 15.62 16.49 -3.89
C GLU A 139 14.15 16.46 -4.30
N ILE A 140 13.31 15.70 -3.60
CA ILE A 140 11.86 15.69 -3.83
C ILE A 140 11.23 16.97 -3.30
N ILE A 141 10.59 17.76 -4.16
CA ILE A 141 9.87 19.00 -3.81
C ILE A 141 8.35 18.88 -3.92
N GLY A 142 7.87 17.84 -4.58
CA GLY A 142 6.45 17.54 -4.69
C GLY A 142 6.21 16.22 -5.40
N ALA A 143 4.95 15.85 -5.52
CA ALA A 143 4.51 14.68 -6.25
C ALA A 143 3.05 14.85 -6.63
N TYR A 144 2.63 14.25 -7.73
CA TYR A 144 1.23 14.30 -8.14
C TYR A 144 0.78 12.96 -8.69
N ALA A 145 -0.53 12.75 -8.65
CA ALA A 145 -1.18 11.72 -9.44
C ALA A 145 -2.49 12.27 -9.99
N PHE A 146 -2.84 11.85 -11.20
CA PHE A 146 -4.07 12.24 -11.85
C PHE A 146 -4.61 11.07 -12.65
N ALA A 147 -5.91 11.04 -12.89
CA ALA A 147 -6.54 10.05 -13.74
C ALA A 147 -7.46 10.74 -14.76
N LYS A 148 -7.41 10.23 -15.99
CA LYS A 148 -8.24 10.72 -17.11
C LYS A 148 -9.46 9.82 -17.27
N ASP A 149 -10.66 10.39 -17.31
CA ASP A 149 -11.88 9.65 -17.63
C ASP A 149 -12.01 9.42 -19.16
N LYS A 150 -13.05 8.69 -19.56
CA LYS A 150 -13.32 8.40 -20.99
C LYS A 150 -13.68 9.65 -21.82
N ASN A 151 -14.17 10.71 -21.17
CA ASN A 151 -14.56 11.97 -21.80
C ASN A 151 -13.40 12.97 -21.88
N GLY A 152 -12.26 12.63 -21.26
CA GLY A 152 -11.06 13.45 -21.22
C GLY A 152 -10.96 14.41 -20.05
N ASN A 153 -11.88 14.34 -19.09
CA ASN A 153 -11.77 15.09 -17.85
C ASN A 153 -10.70 14.47 -16.94
N TYR A 154 -10.08 15.31 -16.13
CA TYR A 154 -9.06 14.89 -15.19
C TYR A 154 -9.55 15.08 -13.75
N GLN A 155 -9.13 14.16 -12.89
CA GLN A 155 -9.16 14.33 -11.44
C GLN A 155 -7.77 14.02 -10.93
N GLY A 156 -7.26 14.79 -9.98
CA GLY A 156 -5.90 14.63 -9.54
C GLY A 156 -5.58 15.31 -8.23
N ILE A 157 -4.46 14.87 -7.67
CA ILE A 157 -3.91 15.36 -6.42
C ILE A 157 -2.51 15.89 -6.67
N LEU A 158 -2.17 16.97 -5.97
CA LEU A 158 -0.81 17.49 -5.86
C LEU A 158 -0.40 17.47 -4.39
N LEU A 159 0.68 16.76 -4.09
CA LEU A 159 1.34 16.76 -2.79
C LEU A 159 2.55 17.69 -2.87
N ARG A 160 2.55 18.75 -2.07
CA ARG A 160 3.71 19.62 -1.90
C ARG A 160 4.71 18.95 -0.95
N LYS A 161 5.94 19.45 -0.89
CA LYS A 161 6.96 18.94 0.04
C LYS A 161 6.44 18.78 1.47
N ALA A 162 5.72 19.77 1.99
CA ALA A 162 5.12 19.71 3.32
C ALA A 162 4.11 18.55 3.49
N ASP A 163 3.36 18.20 2.44
CA ASP A 163 2.45 17.05 2.46
C ASP A 163 3.23 15.73 2.50
N ILE A 164 4.32 15.64 1.75
CA ILE A 164 5.21 14.48 1.71
C ILE A 164 5.92 14.30 3.05
N ASP A 165 6.41 15.38 3.65
CA ASP A 165 7.05 15.36 4.97
C ASP A 165 6.06 14.88 6.05
N ARG A 166 4.80 15.33 5.99
CA ARG A 166 3.74 14.81 6.87
C ARG A 166 3.52 13.31 6.68
N LEU A 167 3.51 12.82 5.44
CA LEU A 167 3.37 11.38 5.15
C LEU A 167 4.54 10.57 5.70
N LYS A 168 5.77 11.05 5.51
CA LYS A 168 6.98 10.42 6.08
C LYS A 168 6.86 10.36 7.60
N ASN A 169 6.55 11.47 8.25
CA ASN A 169 6.47 11.55 9.71
C ASN A 169 5.36 10.68 10.33
N SER A 170 4.24 10.50 9.62
CA SER A 170 3.17 9.58 10.04
C SER A 170 3.49 8.10 9.78
N SER A 171 4.51 7.81 8.97
CA SER A 171 4.81 6.45 8.57
C SER A 171 5.52 5.69 9.69
N PRO A 172 5.12 4.42 9.93
CA PRO A 172 5.74 3.48 10.85
C PRO A 172 7.26 3.60 11.08
N SER A 173 8.04 3.72 10.00
CA SER A 173 9.50 3.77 10.05
C SER A 173 10.06 5.08 9.51
N GLY A 174 9.25 6.13 9.34
CA GLY A 174 9.66 7.35 8.63
C GLY A 174 10.89 8.05 9.18
N ASN A 175 11.11 7.97 10.49
CA ASN A 175 12.15 8.72 11.21
C ASN A 175 13.35 7.86 11.63
N SER A 176 13.40 6.58 11.28
CA SER A 176 14.57 5.75 11.60
C SER A 176 15.67 5.91 10.55
N GLU A 177 16.92 5.68 10.94
CA GLU A 177 18.06 5.69 10.01
C GLU A 177 17.87 4.68 8.88
N TYR A 178 17.41 3.47 9.23
CA TYR A 178 17.13 2.39 8.29
C TYR A 178 15.79 2.52 7.54
N SER A 179 15.14 3.69 7.61
CA SER A 179 13.85 3.91 6.98
C SER A 179 13.91 3.62 5.47
N PRO A 180 12.91 2.91 4.91
CA PRO A 180 12.70 2.87 3.46
C PRO A 180 12.61 4.27 2.85
N TRP A 181 12.17 5.28 3.60
CA TRP A 181 12.13 6.68 3.15
C TRP A 181 13.51 7.30 2.93
N ASN A 182 14.58 6.73 3.49
CA ASN A 182 15.95 7.19 3.27
C ASN A 182 16.63 6.38 2.16
N LYS A 183 16.27 5.10 1.97
CA LYS A 183 16.87 4.21 0.97
C LYS A 183 16.18 4.28 -0.39
N TRP A 184 14.86 4.41 -0.40
CA TRP A 184 13.99 4.37 -1.59
C TRP A 184 12.93 5.47 -1.52
N PRO A 185 13.34 6.75 -1.39
CA PRO A 185 12.40 7.85 -1.14
C PRO A 185 11.35 8.00 -2.24
N LYS A 186 11.76 7.85 -3.50
CA LYS A 186 10.88 7.96 -4.67
C LYS A 186 9.77 6.91 -4.60
N GLU A 187 10.14 5.64 -4.42
CA GLU A 187 9.22 4.51 -4.35
C GLU A 187 8.24 4.68 -3.18
N MET A 188 8.72 5.18 -2.03
CA MET A 188 7.88 5.43 -0.87
C MET A 188 6.82 6.50 -1.12
N VAL A 189 7.16 7.60 -1.81
CA VAL A 189 6.18 8.64 -2.19
C VAL A 189 5.21 8.09 -3.23
N GLU A 190 5.72 7.45 -4.28
CA GLU A 190 4.91 6.87 -5.34
C GLU A 190 3.92 5.83 -4.82
N ALA A 191 4.27 5.09 -3.78
CA ALA A 191 3.41 4.10 -3.17
C ALA A 191 2.15 4.71 -2.51
N LYS A 192 2.20 6.00 -2.14
CA LYS A 192 1.08 6.69 -1.48
C LYS A 192 0.13 7.39 -2.45
N LEU A 193 0.61 7.70 -3.66
CA LEU A 193 -0.11 8.55 -4.61
C LEU A 193 -1.43 7.94 -5.06
N TYR A 194 -1.45 6.68 -5.53
CA TYR A 194 -2.68 6.08 -6.02
C TYR A 194 -3.72 5.82 -4.95
N ARG A 195 -3.32 5.50 -3.71
CA ARG A 195 -4.29 5.39 -2.60
C ARG A 195 -4.96 6.73 -2.34
N LYS A 196 -4.18 7.82 -2.32
CA LYS A 196 -4.73 9.17 -2.11
C LYS A 196 -5.60 9.61 -3.29
N LEU A 197 -5.19 9.32 -4.52
CA LEU A 197 -5.96 9.64 -5.71
C LEU A 197 -7.31 8.90 -5.70
N ALA A 198 -7.31 7.60 -5.38
CA ALA A 198 -8.54 6.82 -5.26
C ALA A 198 -9.50 7.41 -4.22
N LEU A 199 -8.98 7.83 -3.05
CA LEU A 199 -9.77 8.52 -2.02
C LEU A 199 -10.35 9.85 -2.51
N GLU A 200 -9.55 10.67 -3.18
CA GLU A 200 -9.98 11.97 -3.73
C GLU A 200 -11.09 11.80 -4.78
N MET A 201 -10.97 10.77 -5.62
CA MET A 201 -11.96 10.42 -6.65
C MET A 201 -13.23 9.78 -6.09
N GLY A 202 -13.30 9.53 -4.77
CA GLY A 202 -14.42 8.83 -4.15
C GLY A 202 -14.54 7.35 -4.58
N ILE A 203 -13.45 6.75 -5.05
CA ILE A 203 -13.42 5.32 -5.37
C ILE A 203 -13.49 4.56 -4.05
N ASP A 204 -14.47 3.67 -3.94
CA ASP A 204 -14.59 2.81 -2.77
C ASP A 204 -13.37 1.88 -2.69
N ILE A 205 -12.52 2.19 -1.72
CA ILE A 205 -11.38 1.38 -1.31
C ILE A 205 -11.55 0.86 0.12
N SER A 206 -12.70 1.11 0.76
CA SER A 206 -12.98 0.67 2.13
C SER A 206 -12.99 -0.86 2.25
N ASP A 207 -13.23 -1.53 1.13
CA ASP A 207 -13.23 -2.98 1.03
C ASP A 207 -11.82 -3.57 1.09
N ILE A 208 -10.80 -2.82 0.67
CA ILE A 208 -9.39 -3.24 0.71
C ILE A 208 -8.62 -2.58 1.85
N ASP A 209 -8.97 -1.37 2.28
CA ASP A 209 -8.32 -0.70 3.41
C ASP A 209 -8.68 -1.42 4.72
N LEU A 210 -7.66 -1.85 5.47
CA LEU A 210 -7.88 -2.50 6.76
C LEU A 210 -7.99 -1.41 7.84
N ASP A 211 -9.22 -1.09 8.24
CA ASP A 211 -9.43 -0.24 9.41
C ASP A 211 -8.92 -0.95 10.67
N GLU A 212 -7.97 -0.33 11.38
CA GLU A 212 -7.41 -0.87 12.63
C GLU A 212 -8.49 -1.08 13.72
N LYS A 213 -9.63 -0.39 13.60
CA LYS A 213 -10.78 -0.52 14.51
C LYS A 213 -11.51 -1.85 14.35
N GLU A 214 -11.49 -2.46 13.18
CA GLU A 214 -12.14 -3.76 12.93
C GLU A 214 -11.30 -4.95 13.45
N ILE A 215 -10.03 -4.71 13.80
CA ILE A 215 -9.07 -5.74 14.22
C ILE A 215 -8.96 -5.84 15.76
N LYS A 216 -9.36 -4.78 16.49
CA LYS A 216 -9.38 -4.76 17.96
C LYS A 216 -10.48 -5.65 18.51
#